data_AF-F2EFC0-F1
#
_entry.id   AF-F2EFC0-F1
#
_cell.length_a   1.000
_cell.length_b   1.000
_cell.length_c   1.000
_cell.angle_alpha   90.00
_cell.angle_beta   90.00
_cell.angle_gamma   90.00
#
_symmetry.space_group_name_H-M   'P 1'
#
loop_
_entity.id
_entity.type
_entity.pdbx_description
1 polymer ?
#
loop_
_entity_poly.entity_id
_entity_poly.type
_entity_poly.pdbx_seq_one_letter_code
_entity_poly.pdbx_strand_id
1 'polypeptide(L)'
;QDIIDKISEKMENQAVLLPQDMLADVLRRLAPRDLAISRCVSKAWCTIIDARHLLPADLLPHWVGGIIINFNGLMLSEFFSRPSTGPSVSGHLNYLPSTSLVKDHCNGLLLLDGYVVNPATRQWAELPPCPSLGLEFFDGEHLVFDPTISPHYEVLAIPICPMSDPDVKLDPALEELEWPPSLCIIHVFSSRTKQWEERPLVREGESAGTIADI
;
A
#
# COMPACT_ATOMS: atom_id res chain seq x y z
N GLN A 1 9.24 -17.58 -31.18
CA GLN A 1 8.75 -18.86 -30.67
C GLN A 1 9.73 -19.98 -31.00
N ASP A 2 9.98 -20.29 -32.27
CA ASP A 2 10.92 -21.36 -32.69
C ASP A 2 12.37 -21.27 -32.17
N ILE A 3 12.89 -20.06 -31.91
CA ILE A 3 14.23 -19.88 -31.34
C ILE A 3 14.22 -20.19 -29.83
N ILE A 4 13.14 -19.84 -29.13
CA ILE A 4 12.97 -20.08 -27.69
C ILE A 4 12.69 -21.57 -27.45
N ASP A 5 11.89 -22.20 -28.32
CA ASP A 5 11.59 -23.63 -28.24
C ASP A 5 12.82 -24.48 -28.59
N LYS A 6 13.64 -24.06 -29.56
CA LYS A 6 14.96 -24.67 -29.83
C LYS A 6 15.98 -24.45 -28.71
N ILE A 7 15.89 -23.35 -27.97
CA ILE A 7 16.72 -23.13 -26.77
C ILE A 7 16.23 -24.04 -25.64
N SER A 8 14.92 -24.20 -25.45
CA SER A 8 14.33 -25.09 -24.45
C SER A 8 14.65 -26.56 -24.69
N GLU A 9 14.53 -27.03 -25.94
CA GLU A 9 14.81 -28.41 -26.34
C GLU A 9 16.33 -28.73 -26.32
N LYS A 10 17.18 -27.73 -26.61
CA LYS A 10 18.64 -27.85 -26.48
C LYS A 10 19.09 -27.83 -25.02
N MET A 11 18.37 -27.14 -24.14
CA MET A 11 18.62 -27.13 -22.69
C MET A 11 18.17 -28.43 -22.00
N GLU A 12 17.13 -29.10 -22.50
CA GLU A 12 16.71 -30.41 -21.99
C GLU A 12 17.71 -31.53 -22.32
N ASN A 13 18.34 -31.51 -23.51
CA ASN A 13 19.35 -32.50 -23.89
C ASN A 13 20.78 -32.19 -23.40
N GLN A 14 21.01 -31.01 -22.81
CA GLN A 14 22.24 -30.64 -22.11
C GLN A 14 22.05 -30.57 -20.58
N ALA A 15 21.11 -31.35 -20.04
CA ALA A 15 20.99 -31.61 -18.60
C ALA A 15 22.16 -32.46 -18.04
N VAL A 16 23.37 -32.27 -18.56
CA VAL A 16 24.61 -32.60 -17.88
C VAL A 16 25.17 -31.29 -17.33
N LEU A 17 24.69 -30.97 -16.13
CA LEU A 17 25.41 -30.22 -15.10
C LEU A 17 25.77 -28.76 -15.45
N LEU A 18 24.78 -27.87 -15.51
CA LEU A 18 24.98 -26.61 -14.82
C LEU A 18 24.93 -26.93 -13.32
N PRO A 19 26.03 -26.81 -12.56
CA PRO A 19 25.97 -26.99 -11.13
C PRO A 19 24.91 -26.02 -10.58
N GLN A 20 24.06 -26.50 -9.68
CA GLN A 20 23.03 -25.66 -9.06
C GLN A 20 23.63 -24.36 -8.48
N ASP A 21 24.92 -24.39 -8.12
CA ASP A 21 25.73 -23.24 -7.74
C ASP A 21 25.85 -22.15 -8.80
N MET A 22 26.15 -22.51 -10.05
CA MET A 22 26.30 -21.54 -11.14
C MET A 22 24.96 -20.90 -11.50
N LEU A 23 23.88 -21.68 -11.50
CA LEU A 23 22.55 -21.14 -11.72
C LEU A 23 22.13 -20.19 -10.59
N ALA A 24 22.43 -20.55 -9.33
CA ALA A 24 22.19 -19.67 -8.20
C ALA A 24 22.98 -18.35 -8.29
N ASP A 25 24.23 -18.40 -8.77
CA ASP A 25 25.06 -17.20 -8.93
C ASP A 25 24.55 -16.27 -10.04
N VAL A 26 23.96 -16.82 -11.10
CA VAL A 26 23.26 -16.04 -12.13
C VAL A 26 21.98 -15.43 -11.56
N LEU A 27 21.17 -16.22 -10.87
CA LEU A 27 19.92 -15.78 -10.26
C LEU A 27 20.14 -14.68 -9.21
N ARG A 28 21.22 -14.76 -8.43
CA ARG A 28 21.57 -13.74 -7.42
C ARG A 28 21.88 -12.37 -8.02
N ARG A 29 22.16 -12.28 -9.33
CA ARG A 29 22.42 -11.02 -10.03
C ARG A 29 21.16 -10.35 -10.55
N LEU A 30 20.01 -11.02 -10.48
CA LEU A 30 18.73 -10.47 -10.91
C LEU A 30 18.20 -9.49 -9.86
N ALA A 31 17.43 -8.49 -10.31
CA ALA A 31 16.66 -7.65 -9.41
C ALA A 31 15.61 -8.49 -8.66
N PRO A 32 15.17 -8.10 -7.44
CA PRO A 32 14.20 -8.87 -6.65
C PRO A 32 12.92 -9.22 -7.42
N ARG A 33 12.43 -8.30 -8.27
CA ARG A 33 11.25 -8.52 -9.12
C ARG A 33 11.49 -9.63 -10.15
N ASP A 34 12.61 -9.60 -10.85
CA ASP A 34 12.94 -10.58 -11.89
C ASP A 34 13.27 -11.94 -11.29
N LEU A 35 13.82 -11.95 -10.08
CA LEU A 35 14.04 -13.14 -9.29
C LEU A 35 12.72 -13.77 -8.81
N ALA A 36 11.74 -12.96 -8.41
CA ALA A 36 10.39 -13.42 -8.10
C ALA A 36 9.67 -14.00 -9.34
N ILE A 37 9.84 -13.40 -10.52
CA ILE A 37 9.32 -13.94 -11.78
C ILE A 37 10.03 -15.26 -12.13
N SER A 38 11.35 -15.32 -11.96
CA SER A 38 12.17 -16.53 -12.22
C SER A 38 11.74 -17.72 -11.36
N ARG A 39 11.22 -17.47 -10.15
CA ARG A 39 10.64 -18.48 -9.26
C ARG A 39 9.46 -19.22 -9.90
N CYS A 40 8.69 -18.54 -10.75
CA CYS A 40 7.50 -19.10 -11.41
C CYS A 40 7.82 -19.90 -12.69
N VAL A 41 9.07 -19.89 -13.16
CA VAL A 41 9.48 -20.53 -14.43
C VAL A 41 9.49 -22.07 -14.31
N SER A 42 10.02 -22.62 -13.20
CA SER A 42 10.03 -24.07 -12.97
C SER A 42 10.20 -24.43 -11.48
N LYS A 43 9.81 -25.65 -11.11
CA LYS A 43 10.01 -26.17 -9.75
C LYS A 43 11.49 -26.19 -9.34
N ALA A 44 12.40 -26.53 -10.27
CA ALA A 44 13.83 -26.57 -9.99
C ALA A 44 14.39 -25.18 -9.66
N TRP A 45 13.94 -24.15 -10.38
CA TRP A 45 14.35 -22.76 -10.13
C TRP A 45 13.77 -22.25 -8.82
N CYS A 46 12.50 -22.53 -8.53
CA CYS A 46 11.88 -22.25 -7.24
C CYS A 46 12.68 -22.86 -6.09
N THR A 47 13.06 -24.14 -6.18
CA THR A 47 13.84 -24.83 -5.15
C THR A 47 15.20 -24.18 -4.92
N ILE A 48 15.91 -23.76 -5.98
CA ILE A 48 17.23 -23.11 -5.84
C ILE A 48 17.11 -21.73 -5.19
N ILE A 49 16.12 -20.93 -5.61
CA ILE A 49 15.85 -19.59 -5.07
C ILE A 49 15.50 -19.68 -3.58
N ASP A 50 14.61 -20.62 -3.23
CA ASP A 50 14.13 -20.81 -1.86
C ASP A 50 15.22 -21.40 -0.95
N ALA A 51 15.94 -22.45 -1.40
CA ALA A 51 16.97 -23.11 -0.61
C ALA A 51 18.20 -22.23 -0.33
N ARG A 52 18.43 -21.22 -1.18
CA ARG A 52 19.55 -20.27 -1.02
C ARG A 52 19.12 -18.89 -0.54
N HIS A 53 17.84 -18.72 -0.19
CA HIS A 53 17.27 -17.46 0.28
C HIS A 53 17.66 -16.27 -0.62
N LEU A 54 17.63 -16.46 -1.94
CA LEU A 54 18.06 -15.43 -2.90
C LEU A 54 17.08 -14.25 -2.93
N LEU A 55 15.81 -14.51 -2.63
CA LEU A 55 14.82 -13.47 -2.33
C LEU A 55 14.90 -13.16 -0.83
N PRO A 56 14.99 -11.89 -0.43
CA PRO A 56 14.69 -11.49 0.94
C PRO A 56 13.33 -12.07 1.31
N ALA A 57 13.29 -12.83 2.42
CA ALA A 57 12.10 -13.54 2.89
C ALA A 57 10.88 -12.63 3.07
N ASP A 58 11.12 -11.31 3.14
CA ASP A 58 10.17 -10.29 3.55
C ASP A 58 9.47 -9.56 2.39
N LEU A 59 9.84 -9.79 1.13
CA LEU A 59 9.33 -8.97 0.01
C LEU A 59 8.04 -9.47 -0.63
N LEU A 60 7.64 -10.72 -0.40
CA LEU A 60 6.37 -11.25 -0.91
C LEU A 60 5.75 -12.18 0.14
N PRO A 61 4.60 -11.84 0.74
CA PRO A 61 3.81 -12.85 1.42
C PRO A 61 3.51 -13.92 0.38
N HIS A 62 4.04 -15.13 0.58
CA HIS A 62 3.91 -16.22 -0.38
C HIS A 62 2.44 -16.62 -0.61
N TRP A 63 1.55 -16.13 0.25
CA TRP A 63 0.12 -16.36 0.28
C TRP A 63 -0.60 -15.13 0.83
N VAL A 64 -1.76 -14.80 0.25
CA VAL A 64 -2.67 -13.79 0.82
C VAL A 64 -3.32 -14.39 2.07
N GLY A 65 -3.02 -13.81 3.24
CA GLY A 65 -3.54 -14.28 4.53
C GLY A 65 -5.03 -13.97 4.76
N GLY A 66 -5.56 -12.97 4.04
CA GLY A 66 -6.96 -12.56 4.08
C GLY A 66 -7.18 -11.24 3.37
N ILE A 67 -8.42 -10.77 3.37
CA ILE A 67 -8.86 -9.49 2.82
C ILE A 67 -9.70 -8.74 3.85
N ILE A 68 -9.65 -7.41 3.84
CA ILE A 68 -10.53 -6.56 4.63
C ILE A 68 -11.55 -5.94 3.68
N ILE A 69 -12.83 -5.94 4.06
CA ILE A 69 -13.91 -5.35 3.27
C ILE A 69 -14.66 -4.34 4.14
N ASN A 70 -14.86 -3.14 3.58
CA ASN A 70 -15.70 -2.10 4.16
C ASN A 70 -17.15 -2.28 3.73
N PHE A 71 -18.04 -2.51 4.69
CA PHE A 71 -19.49 -2.48 4.51
C PHE A 71 -20.01 -1.10 4.89
N ASN A 72 -19.94 -0.15 3.97
CA ASN A 72 -20.31 1.25 4.22
C ASN A 72 -21.73 1.42 4.80
N GLY A 73 -22.70 0.64 4.32
CA GLY A 73 -24.08 0.69 4.85
C GLY A 73 -24.22 0.20 6.31
N LEU A 74 -23.21 -0.52 6.82
CA LEU A 74 -23.15 -1.00 8.20
C LEU A 74 -22.08 -0.26 9.03
N MET A 75 -21.36 0.70 8.43
CA MET A 75 -20.22 1.39 9.04
C MET A 75 -19.22 0.44 9.70
N LEU A 76 -18.95 -0.70 9.04
CA LEU A 76 -18.13 -1.78 9.59
C LEU A 76 -17.09 -2.27 8.57
N SER A 77 -15.89 -2.55 9.06
CA SER A 77 -14.86 -3.28 8.31
C SER A 77 -14.72 -4.70 8.87
N GLU A 78 -14.71 -5.69 7.98
CA GLU A 78 -14.60 -7.09 8.35
C GLU A 78 -13.43 -7.78 7.63
N PHE A 79 -12.72 -8.65 8.37
CA PHE A 79 -11.60 -9.42 7.85
C PHE A 79 -12.03 -10.85 7.49
N PHE A 80 -11.82 -11.20 6.23
CA PHE A 80 -12.09 -12.53 5.69
C PHE A 80 -10.79 -13.26 5.44
N SER A 81 -10.66 -14.48 5.94
CA SER A 81 -9.52 -15.34 5.70
C SER A 81 -9.96 -16.72 5.22
N ARG A 82 -9.03 -17.47 4.60
CA ARG A 82 -9.33 -18.80 4.10
C ARG A 82 -9.52 -19.77 5.28
N PRO A 83 -10.64 -20.53 5.36
CA PRO A 83 -10.91 -21.44 6.47
C PRO A 83 -9.83 -22.52 6.68
N SER A 84 -9.20 -22.97 5.60
CA SER A 84 -8.27 -24.11 5.58
C SER A 84 -6.91 -23.82 6.21
N THR A 85 -6.52 -22.55 6.36
CA THR A 85 -5.21 -22.14 6.91
C THR A 85 -5.33 -21.46 8.28
N GLY A 86 -6.55 -21.10 8.71
CA GLY A 86 -6.77 -20.23 9.86
C GLY A 86 -6.16 -18.82 9.67
N PRO A 87 -6.58 -17.82 10.44
CA PRO A 87 -5.97 -16.51 10.39
C PRO A 87 -4.57 -16.55 11.04
N SER A 88 -3.50 -16.36 10.27
CA SER A 88 -2.16 -16.09 10.82
C SER A 88 -2.10 -14.72 11.52
N VAL A 89 -3.03 -13.82 11.17
CA VAL A 89 -3.20 -12.49 11.73
C VAL A 89 -4.67 -12.35 12.14
N SER A 90 -4.91 -11.97 13.39
CA SER A 90 -6.27 -11.74 13.89
C SER A 90 -6.80 -10.44 13.30
N GLY A 91 -7.73 -10.53 12.35
CA GLY A 91 -8.45 -9.36 11.84
C GLY A 91 -9.49 -8.79 12.80
N HIS A 92 -9.61 -9.36 14.00
CA HIS A 92 -10.56 -8.88 15.00
C HIS A 92 -10.01 -7.63 15.69
N LEU A 93 -10.67 -6.48 15.48
CA LEU A 93 -10.27 -5.17 16.02
C LEU A 93 -10.82 -4.87 17.43
N ASN A 94 -11.17 -5.89 18.22
CA ASN A 94 -11.77 -5.72 19.57
C ASN A 94 -10.85 -5.09 20.61
N TYR A 95 -9.57 -4.92 20.27
CA TYR A 95 -8.58 -4.28 21.12
C TYR A 95 -8.49 -2.76 20.87
N LEU A 96 -9.28 -2.24 19.93
CA LEU A 96 -9.40 -0.81 19.68
C LEU A 96 -10.47 -0.18 20.58
N PRO A 97 -10.27 1.07 21.03
CA PRO A 97 -11.25 1.80 21.84
C PRO A 97 -12.55 2.10 21.07
N SER A 98 -12.47 2.28 19.75
CA SER A 98 -13.61 2.41 18.86
C SER A 98 -13.32 1.69 17.54
N THR A 99 -14.34 1.05 16.98
CA THR A 99 -14.27 0.45 15.65
C THR A 99 -14.83 1.43 14.64
N SER A 100 -14.04 1.77 13.62
CA SER A 100 -14.44 2.59 12.48
C SER A 100 -14.05 1.90 11.17
N LEU A 101 -14.48 2.47 10.04
CA LEU A 101 -14.08 1.98 8.73
C LEU A 101 -12.57 2.16 8.54
N VAL A 102 -11.93 1.17 7.92
CA VAL A 102 -10.55 1.30 7.45
C VAL A 102 -10.53 2.32 6.31
N LYS A 103 -9.86 3.45 6.52
CA LYS A 103 -9.69 4.52 5.54
C LYS A 103 -8.63 4.18 4.49
N ASP A 104 -7.52 3.62 4.94
CA ASP A 104 -6.39 3.27 4.08
C ASP A 104 -5.54 2.13 4.69
N HIS A 105 -4.58 1.60 3.93
CA HIS A 105 -3.64 0.57 4.37
C HIS A 105 -2.30 0.68 3.63
N CYS A 106 -1.21 0.38 4.32
CA CYS A 106 0.12 0.39 3.72
C CYS A 106 1.07 -0.57 4.45
N ASN A 107 1.72 -1.48 3.70
CA ASN A 107 2.73 -2.43 4.20
C ASN A 107 2.39 -3.09 5.56
N GLY A 108 1.14 -3.54 5.70
CA GLY A 108 0.65 -4.27 6.88
C GLY A 108 0.10 -3.40 8.00
N LEU A 109 0.13 -2.07 7.87
CA LEU A 109 -0.57 -1.15 8.75
C LEU A 109 -1.93 -0.75 8.16
N LEU A 110 -2.89 -0.47 9.04
CA LEU A 110 -4.23 -0.01 8.71
C LEU A 110 -4.45 1.39 9.30
N LEU A 111 -5.06 2.27 8.53
CA LEU A 111 -5.51 3.57 8.98
C LEU A 111 -7.02 3.54 9.24
N LEU A 112 -7.40 3.92 10.45
CA LEU A 112 -8.76 4.08 10.91
C LEU A 112 -8.96 5.52 11.37
N ASP A 113 -10.20 5.91 11.64
CA ASP A 113 -10.52 7.23 12.17
C ASP A 113 -9.81 7.48 13.51
N GLY A 114 -8.79 8.33 13.50
CA GLY A 114 -7.98 8.67 14.68
C GLY A 114 -6.93 7.64 15.10
N TYR A 115 -6.74 6.53 14.38
CA TYR A 115 -5.80 5.47 14.80
C TYR A 115 -5.04 4.85 13.62
N VAL A 116 -3.77 4.50 13.86
CA VAL A 116 -3.01 3.57 13.01
C VAL A 116 -2.84 2.25 13.74
N VAL A 117 -3.14 1.16 13.05
CA VAL A 117 -3.26 -0.17 13.64
C VAL A 117 -2.31 -1.14 12.96
N ASN A 118 -1.58 -1.91 13.77
CA ASN A 118 -0.84 -3.08 13.33
C ASN A 118 -1.62 -4.35 13.74
N PRO A 119 -2.38 -4.96 12.83
CA PRO A 119 -3.16 -6.15 13.13
C PRO A 119 -2.27 -7.37 13.44
N ALA A 120 -1.03 -7.41 12.95
CA ALA A 120 -0.09 -8.51 13.20
C ALA A 120 0.36 -8.53 14.66
N THR A 121 0.65 -7.36 15.24
CA THR A 121 1.08 -7.22 16.65
C THR A 121 -0.07 -6.91 17.61
N ARG A 122 -1.28 -6.65 17.11
CA ARG A 122 -2.44 -6.17 17.87
C ARG A 122 -2.15 -4.89 18.64
N GLN A 123 -1.39 -4.00 18.02
CA GLN A 123 -1.04 -2.71 18.57
C GLN A 123 -1.69 -1.60 17.75
N TRP A 124 -1.91 -0.47 18.40
CA TRP A 124 -2.41 0.73 17.75
C TRP A 124 -1.73 1.97 18.33
N ALA A 125 -1.78 3.05 17.58
CA ALA A 125 -1.34 4.37 18.00
C ALA A 125 -2.43 5.38 17.67
N GLU A 126 -2.77 6.21 18.65
CA GLU A 126 -3.69 7.34 18.46
C GLU A 126 -3.01 8.43 17.65
N LEU A 127 -3.75 8.98 16.70
CA LEU A 127 -3.36 10.16 15.95
C LEU A 127 -3.87 11.40 16.67
N PRO A 128 -3.03 12.43 16.87
CA PRO A 128 -3.53 13.72 17.33
C PRO A 128 -4.53 14.27 16.30
N PRO A 129 -5.52 15.09 16.73
CA PRO A 129 -6.48 15.70 15.81
C PRO A 129 -5.75 16.41 14.65
N CYS A 130 -6.15 16.13 13.42
CA CYS A 130 -5.62 16.82 12.26
C CYS A 130 -5.99 18.32 12.37
N PRO A 131 -5.03 19.25 12.22
CA PRO A 131 -5.36 20.65 12.08
C PRO A 131 -6.25 20.82 10.86
N SER A 132 -7.41 21.47 11.03
CA SER A 132 -8.30 21.77 9.92
C SER A 132 -7.57 22.64 8.90
N LEU A 133 -7.62 22.28 7.60
CA LEU A 133 -7.10 23.15 6.53
C LEU A 133 -7.93 24.44 6.36
N GLY A 134 -9.03 24.61 7.11
CA GLY A 134 -9.86 25.82 7.09
C GLY A 134 -10.66 25.98 5.80
N LEU A 135 -10.69 24.94 4.97
CA LEU A 135 -11.38 24.90 3.70
C LEU A 135 -12.54 23.90 3.80
N GLU A 136 -13.60 24.10 3.02
CA GLU A 136 -14.76 23.20 2.92
C GLU A 136 -14.44 21.89 2.17
N PHE A 137 -13.18 21.45 2.19
CA PHE A 137 -12.73 20.20 1.61
C PHE A 137 -12.81 19.08 2.66
N PHE A 138 -13.08 17.86 2.20
CA PHE A 138 -12.89 16.68 3.04
C PHE A 138 -11.42 16.30 3.06
N ASP A 139 -10.84 16.09 4.25
CA ASP A 139 -9.47 15.62 4.38
C ASP A 139 -9.42 14.10 4.19
N GLY A 140 -8.90 13.68 3.04
CA GLY A 140 -8.55 12.29 2.76
C GLY A 140 -7.25 11.93 3.45
N GLU A 141 -7.33 11.18 4.53
CA GLU A 141 -6.14 10.69 5.24
C GLU A 141 -5.58 9.44 4.54
N HIS A 142 -4.29 9.48 4.22
CA HIS A 142 -3.58 8.41 3.52
C HIS A 142 -2.34 7.96 4.30
N LEU A 143 -2.10 6.65 4.34
CA LEU A 143 -1.02 6.06 5.10
C LEU A 143 0.21 5.79 4.21
N VAL A 144 1.37 6.30 4.63
CA VAL A 144 2.64 6.03 3.97
C VAL A 144 3.56 5.32 4.94
N PHE A 145 3.88 4.07 4.63
CA PHE A 145 4.79 3.28 5.44
C PHE A 145 5.60 2.35 4.56
N ASP A 146 6.92 2.45 4.64
CA ASP A 146 7.84 1.48 4.02
C ASP A 146 8.86 1.01 5.06
N PRO A 147 8.68 -0.21 5.62
CA PRO A 147 9.58 -0.74 6.64
C PRO A 147 11.01 -0.97 6.13
N THR A 148 11.24 -0.99 4.82
CA THR A 148 12.59 -1.12 4.23
C THR A 148 13.37 0.20 4.25
N ILE A 149 12.66 1.33 4.33
CA ILE A 149 13.25 2.68 4.35
C ILE A 149 13.30 3.23 5.78
N SER A 150 12.20 3.08 6.54
CA SER A 150 12.04 3.68 7.86
C SER A 150 11.13 2.84 8.75
N PRO A 151 11.41 2.70 10.06
CA PRO A 151 10.47 2.08 11.00
C PRO A 151 9.28 2.99 11.34
N HIS A 152 9.28 4.24 10.88
CA HIS A 152 8.24 5.23 11.13
C HIS A 152 7.33 5.37 9.91
N TYR A 153 6.04 5.54 10.16
CA TYR A 153 5.03 5.82 9.16
C TYR A 153 4.68 7.31 9.17
N GLU A 154 4.16 7.79 8.04
CA GLU A 154 3.55 9.10 7.89
C GLU A 154 2.06 8.95 7.55
N VAL A 155 1.23 9.90 8.00
CA VAL A 155 -0.17 10.01 7.58
C VAL A 155 -0.33 11.37 6.92
N LEU A 156 -0.81 11.38 5.67
CA LEU A 156 -0.98 12.59 4.87
C LEU A 156 -2.47 12.91 4.82
N ALA A 157 -2.86 14.12 5.22
CA ALA A 157 -4.19 14.66 5.01
C ALA A 157 -4.21 15.42 3.70
N ILE A 158 -4.72 14.78 2.65
CA ILE A 158 -4.82 15.35 1.31
C ILE A 158 -6.25 15.89 1.13
N PRO A 159 -6.43 17.17 0.77
CA PRO A 159 -7.76 17.68 0.51
C PRO A 159 -8.36 16.96 -0.70
N ILE A 160 -9.57 16.45 -0.51
CA ILE A 160 -10.37 15.83 -1.56
C ILE A 160 -11.25 16.92 -2.18
N CYS A 161 -11.39 16.86 -3.50
CA CYS A 161 -12.32 17.73 -4.23
C CYS A 161 -13.69 17.64 -3.54
N PRO A 162 -14.37 18.76 -3.26
CA PRO A 162 -15.74 18.73 -2.79
C PRO A 162 -16.54 18.31 -4.02
N MET A 163 -16.64 17.00 -4.25
CA MET A 163 -17.58 16.46 -5.22
C MET A 163 -18.91 17.04 -4.82
N SER A 164 -19.57 17.71 -5.76
CA SER A 164 -20.81 18.44 -5.57
C SER A 164 -21.86 17.52 -4.94
N ASP A 165 -21.90 17.45 -3.61
CA ASP A 165 -23.11 17.08 -2.92
C ASP A 165 -24.10 18.18 -3.32
N PRO A 166 -25.17 17.86 -4.07
CA PRO A 166 -26.09 18.86 -4.58
C PRO A 166 -26.74 19.70 -3.45
N ASP A 167 -26.67 19.22 -2.21
CA ASP A 167 -27.20 19.91 -1.03
C ASP A 167 -26.16 20.83 -0.34
N VAL A 168 -24.87 20.74 -0.69
CA VAL A 168 -23.80 21.59 -0.13
C VAL A 168 -23.48 22.72 -1.10
N LYS A 169 -23.93 23.94 -0.75
CA LYS A 169 -23.63 25.14 -1.51
C LYS A 169 -22.25 25.65 -1.16
N LEU A 170 -21.29 25.50 -2.07
CA LEU A 170 -19.94 26.03 -1.91
C LEU A 170 -19.95 27.57 -2.02
N ASP A 171 -18.95 28.22 -1.42
CA ASP A 171 -18.67 29.62 -1.69
C ASP A 171 -18.37 29.79 -3.19
N PRO A 172 -19.01 30.76 -3.90
CA PRO A 172 -18.70 31.05 -5.30
C PRO A 172 -17.20 31.25 -5.58
N ALA A 173 -16.44 31.76 -4.61
CA ALA A 173 -14.99 31.90 -4.76
C ALA A 173 -14.25 30.55 -4.80
N LEU A 174 -14.82 29.51 -4.19
CA LEU A 174 -14.27 28.15 -4.21
C LEU A 174 -14.59 27.46 -5.54
N GLU A 175 -15.78 27.68 -6.10
CA GLU A 175 -16.21 27.11 -7.38
C GLU A 175 -15.28 27.50 -8.54
N GLU A 176 -14.72 28.72 -8.51
CA GLU A 176 -13.78 29.23 -9.53
C GLU A 176 -12.35 28.72 -9.36
N LEU A 177 -12.01 28.03 -8.26
CA LEU A 177 -10.64 27.54 -8.04
C LEU A 177 -10.30 26.38 -8.98
N GLU A 178 -9.08 26.41 -9.50
CA GLU A 178 -8.52 25.29 -10.24
C GLU A 178 -8.31 24.08 -9.32
N TRP A 179 -8.69 22.90 -9.80
CA TRP A 179 -8.43 21.64 -9.11
C TRP A 179 -7.55 20.69 -9.95
N PRO A 180 -6.58 19.98 -9.34
CA PRO A 180 -6.03 20.29 -8.03
C PRO A 180 -5.39 21.71 -8.01
N PRO A 181 -5.30 22.38 -6.85
CA PRO A 181 -4.69 23.70 -6.77
C PRO A 181 -3.23 23.69 -7.23
N SER A 182 -2.74 24.81 -7.76
CA SER A 182 -1.34 24.94 -8.19
C SER A 182 -0.35 24.76 -7.03
N LEU A 183 -0.70 25.27 -5.85
CA LEU A 183 -0.02 25.03 -4.59
C LEU A 183 -1.05 24.50 -3.59
N CYS A 184 -0.85 23.27 -3.14
CA CYS A 184 -1.67 22.62 -2.13
C CYS A 184 -0.83 22.41 -0.86
N ILE A 185 -1.25 23.00 0.25
CA ILE A 185 -0.62 22.74 1.55
C ILE A 185 -1.36 21.55 2.16
N ILE A 186 -0.64 20.47 2.45
CA ILE A 186 -1.18 19.30 3.13
C ILE A 186 -0.61 19.19 4.54
N HIS A 187 -1.34 18.54 5.44
CA HIS A 187 -0.81 18.18 6.74
C HIS A 187 -0.22 16.78 6.69
N VAL A 188 0.97 16.61 7.26
CA VAL A 188 1.68 15.34 7.35
C VAL A 188 1.99 15.04 8.80
N PHE A 189 1.36 14.01 9.34
CA PHE A 189 1.73 13.46 10.64
C PHE A 189 2.91 12.51 10.47
N SER A 190 3.92 12.63 11.33
CA SER A 190 5.02 11.67 11.40
C SER A 190 4.97 10.88 12.70
N SER A 191 5.01 9.55 12.64
CA SER A 191 5.09 8.73 13.86
C SER A 191 6.42 8.89 14.61
N ARG A 192 7.43 9.47 13.96
CA ARG A 192 8.73 9.81 14.56
C ARG A 192 8.63 11.01 15.49
N THR A 193 8.03 12.11 15.03
CA THR A 193 7.90 13.36 15.80
C THR A 193 6.63 13.40 16.62
N LYS A 194 5.63 12.59 16.24
CA LYS A 194 4.26 12.58 16.79
C LYS A 194 3.56 13.92 16.64
N GLN A 195 3.88 14.64 15.57
CA GLN A 195 3.34 15.96 15.28
C GLN A 195 2.87 16.03 13.83
N TRP A 196 1.91 16.92 13.59
CA TRP A 196 1.49 17.35 12.26
C TRP A 196 2.38 18.48 11.78
N GLU A 197 2.84 18.39 10.54
CA GLU A 197 3.63 19.40 9.86
C GLU A 197 2.97 19.76 8.53
N GLU A 198 2.98 21.03 8.16
CA GLU A 198 2.53 21.47 6.85
C GLU A 198 3.59 21.15 5.78
N ARG A 199 3.14 20.60 4.65
CA ARG A 199 3.99 20.30 3.50
C ARG A 199 3.37 20.88 2.22
N PRO A 200 4.07 21.78 1.50
CA PRO A 200 3.59 22.27 0.23
C PRO A 200 3.78 21.23 -0.86
N LEU A 201 2.73 20.99 -1.65
CA LEU A 201 2.72 20.22 -2.87
C LEU A 201 2.42 21.15 -4.03
N VAL A 202 3.29 21.14 -5.04
CA VAL A 202 3.10 21.93 -6.26
C VAL A 202 2.53 21.01 -7.33
N ARG A 203 1.44 21.43 -7.98
CA ARG A 203 0.86 20.70 -9.10
C ARG A 203 1.82 20.70 -10.29
N GLU A 204 2.16 19.52 -10.78
CA GLU A 204 2.87 19.35 -12.04
C GLU A 204 1.86 19.11 -13.17
N GLY A 205 1.83 19.98 -14.18
CA GLY A 205 0.93 19.87 -15.35
C GLY A 205 -0.20 20.90 -15.38
N GLU A 206 -1.26 20.62 -16.14
CA GLU A 206 -2.48 21.44 -16.24
C GLU A 206 -3.52 21.03 -15.18
N SER A 207 -4.46 21.93 -14.86
CA SER A 207 -5.53 21.63 -13.92
C SER A 207 -6.55 20.71 -14.60
N ALA A 208 -7.30 19.94 -13.81
CA ALA A 208 -8.39 19.14 -14.32
C ALA A 208 -9.61 20.00 -14.73
N GLY A 209 -9.69 21.23 -14.22
CA GLY A 209 -10.76 22.18 -14.45
C GLY A 209 -10.89 23.12 -13.26
N THR A 210 -11.95 23.91 -13.24
CA THR A 210 -12.40 24.58 -12.01
C THR A 210 -13.20 23.60 -11.16
N ILE A 211 -13.36 23.85 -9.87
CA ILE A 211 -14.18 23.02 -8.98
C ILE A 211 -15.62 22.91 -9.50
N ALA A 212 -16.14 23.97 -10.14
CA ALA A 212 -17.47 23.96 -10.75
C ALA A 212 -17.61 22.99 -11.94
N ASP A 213 -16.49 22.66 -12.63
CA ASP A 213 -16.50 21.84 -13.85
C ASP A 213 -16.35 20.33 -13.58
N ILE A 214 -16.05 19.94 -12.33
CA ILE A 214 -15.67 18.57 -11.93
C ILE A 214 -16.83 17.86 -11.22
#